data_AF-A0A269XU92-F1
#
_entry.id   AF-A0A269XU92-F1
#
_cell.length_a   1.000
_cell.length_b   1.000
_cell.length_c   1.000
_cell.angle_alpha   90.00
_cell.angle_beta   90.00
_cell.angle_gamma   90.00
#
_symmetry.space_group_name_H-M   'P 1'
#
loop_
_entity.id
_entity.type
_entity.pdbx_description
1 polymer ?
#
loop_
_entity_poly.entity_id
_entity_poly.type
_entity_poly.pdbx_seq_one_letter_code
_entity_poly.pdbx_strand_id
1 'polypeptide(L)'
;ELISTISTMEAFQKIYRPEIYNANSEAPQNYQPSLSHQDYSLTRIVYDREERSKLATAQGKYTEESFIKPYHARLEQWSASYSA
;
A
#
# COMPACT_ATOMS: atom_id res chain seq x y z
N GLU A 1 -9.28 0.76 -14.06
CA GLU A 1 -8.58 -0.39 -13.46
C GLU A 1 -7.12 -0.08 -13.08
N LEU A 2 -6.23 0.31 -14.00
CA LEU A 2 -4.78 0.47 -13.72
C LEU A 2 -4.42 1.40 -12.54
N ILE A 3 -5.02 2.59 -12.45
CA ILE A 3 -4.78 3.53 -11.33
C ILE A 3 -5.15 2.88 -9.99
N SER A 4 -6.33 2.26 -9.93
CA SER A 4 -6.81 1.60 -8.71
C SER A 4 -5.86 0.47 -8.29
N THR A 5 -5.36 -0.32 -9.23
CA THR A 5 -4.38 -1.38 -8.94
C THR A 5 -3.07 -0.82 -8.39
N ILE A 6 -2.50 0.22 -9.00
CA ILE A 6 -1.24 0.83 -8.55
C ILE A 6 -1.41 1.44 -7.16
N SER A 7 -2.46 2.23 -6.95
CA SER A 7 -2.75 2.85 -5.65
C SER A 7 -2.99 1.81 -4.55
N THR A 8 -3.71 0.73 -4.87
CA THR A 8 -3.97 -0.37 -3.94
C THR A 8 -2.68 -1.07 -3.55
N MET A 9 -1.83 -1.42 -4.52
CA MET A 9 -0.54 -2.08 -4.24
C MET A 9 0.37 -1.19 -3.39
N GLU A 10 0.48 0.11 -3.71
CA GLU A 10 1.31 1.04 -2.96
C GLU A 10 0.81 1.23 -1.52
N ALA A 11 -0.51 1.36 -1.33
CA ALA A 11 -1.12 1.47 -0.02
C ALA A 11 -0.87 0.23 0.83
N PHE A 12 -1.15 -0.96 0.30
CA PHE A 12 -0.93 -2.23 1.01
C PHE A 12 0.53 -2.39 1.44
N GLN A 13 1.50 -2.06 0.58
CA GLN A 13 2.92 -2.15 0.94
C GLN A 13 3.30 -1.24 2.13
N LYS A 14 2.71 -0.04 2.22
CA LYS A 14 2.98 0.92 3.31
C LYS A 14 2.34 0.48 4.63
N ILE A 15 1.11 -0.04 4.56
CA ILE A 15 0.32 -0.39 5.75
C ILE A 15 0.47 -1.86 6.19
N TYR A 16 1.17 -2.70 5.42
CA TYR A 16 1.37 -4.11 5.79
C TYR A 16 2.12 -4.23 7.12
N ARG A 17 1.42 -4.71 8.14
CA ARG A 17 1.88 -4.91 9.52
C ARG A 17 1.32 -6.24 10.03
N PRO A 18 2.04 -7.36 9.85
CA PRO A 18 1.54 -8.66 10.30
C PRO A 18 1.21 -8.69 11.79
N GLU A 19 1.83 -7.82 12.59
CA GLU A 19 1.56 -7.63 14.02
C GLU A 19 0.13 -7.13 14.29
N ILE A 20 -0.50 -6.43 13.33
CA ILE A 20 -1.88 -5.95 13.41
C ILE A 20 -2.85 -6.95 12.77
N TYR A 21 -2.48 -7.54 11.64
CA TYR A 21 -3.38 -8.41 10.87
C TYR A 21 -3.40 -9.87 11.35
N ASN A 22 -2.40 -10.31 12.12
CA ASN A 22 -2.31 -11.67 12.68
C ASN A 22 -2.50 -11.67 14.21
N ALA A 23 -3.38 -10.80 14.70
CA ALA A 23 -3.78 -10.77 16.10
C ALA A 23 -4.48 -12.09 16.48
N ASN A 24 -4.23 -12.60 17.70
CA ASN A 24 -4.87 -13.84 18.13
C ASN A 24 -6.31 -13.63 18.64
N SER A 25 -6.66 -12.37 18.90
CA SER A 25 -7.98 -11.95 19.37
C SER A 25 -8.64 -11.02 18.37
N GLU A 26 -9.98 -11.04 18.35
CA GLU A 26 -10.78 -10.11 17.57
C GLU A 26 -10.65 -8.66 18.08
N ALA A 27 -10.81 -7.69 17.18
CA ALA A 27 -10.72 -6.29 17.52
C ALA A 27 -11.86 -5.87 18.47
N PRO A 28 -11.58 -5.10 19.53
CA PRO A 28 -12.61 -4.57 20.42
C PRO A 28 -13.53 -3.58 19.69
N GLN A 29 -14.71 -3.32 20.24
CA GLN A 29 -15.70 -2.38 19.68
C GLN A 29 -15.10 -1.00 19.34
N ASN A 30 -14.15 -0.53 20.15
CA ASN A 30 -13.32 0.64 19.83
C ASN A 30 -11.86 0.19 19.75
N TYR A 31 -11.31 0.14 18.55
CA TYR A 31 -9.94 -0.27 18.31
C TYR A 31 -9.01 0.93 18.12
N GLN A 32 -7.90 0.95 18.87
CA GLN A 32 -6.80 1.87 18.65
C GLN A 32 -5.54 1.06 18.29
N PRO A 33 -5.02 1.18 17.06
CA PRO A 33 -3.85 0.42 16.64
C PRO A 33 -2.61 0.85 17.43
N SER A 34 -1.80 -0.13 17.85
CA SER A 34 -0.50 0.10 18.47
C SER A 34 0.51 -0.95 18.00
N LEU A 35 1.71 -0.51 17.63
CA LEU A 35 2.82 -1.41 17.28
C LEU A 35 3.44 -2.10 18.51
N SER A 36 3.09 -1.65 19.73
CA SER A 36 3.52 -2.31 20.97
C SER A 36 2.58 -3.42 21.43
N HIS A 37 1.51 -3.70 20.68
CA HIS A 37 0.58 -4.77 21.01
C HIS A 37 1.27 -6.14 20.88
N GLN A 38 1.10 -7.00 21.88
CA GLN A 38 1.82 -8.28 21.97
C GLN A 38 0.94 -9.51 21.66
N ASP A 39 -0.38 -9.34 21.54
CA ASP A 39 -1.28 -10.44 21.23
C ASP A 39 -1.39 -10.69 19.72
N TYR A 40 -0.30 -11.20 19.13
CA TYR A 40 -0.26 -11.63 17.74
C TYR A 40 0.66 -12.82 17.57
N SER A 41 0.46 -13.56 16.48
CA SER A 41 1.38 -14.62 16.08
C SER A 41 2.32 -14.12 14.98
N LEU A 42 3.60 -14.50 15.02
CA LEU A 42 4.48 -14.24 13.88
C LEU A 42 4.09 -15.15 12.71
N THR A 43 3.97 -14.56 11.52
CA THR A 43 3.75 -15.35 10.30
C THR A 43 5.02 -16.14 9.98
N ARG A 44 4.88 -17.38 9.50
CA ARG A 44 6.01 -18.15 8.94
C ARG A 44 6.46 -17.63 7.57
N ILE A 45 5.76 -16.62 7.04
CA ILE A 45 6.08 -15.96 5.78
C ILE A 45 7.24 -14.99 6.05
N VAL A 46 8.40 -15.32 5.50
CA VAL A 46 9.52 -14.38 5.47
C VAL A 46 9.24 -13.38 4.37
N TYR A 47 9.04 -12.14 4.76
CA TYR A 47 8.77 -11.06 3.84
C TYR A 47 10.09 -10.41 3.41
N ASP A 48 10.49 -10.65 2.15
CA ASP A 48 11.69 -10.05 1.58
C ASP A 48 11.47 -8.55 1.33
N ARG A 49 11.91 -7.74 2.29
CA ARG A 49 11.78 -6.28 2.24
C ARG A 49 12.70 -5.68 1.18
N GLU A 50 13.81 -6.32 0.87
CA GLU A 50 14.77 -5.80 -0.11
C GLU A 50 14.23 -5.98 -1.52
N GLU A 51 13.81 -7.20 -1.87
CA GLU A 51 13.18 -7.50 -3.15
C GLU A 51 11.96 -6.60 -3.37
N ARG A 52 11.09 -6.48 -2.36
CA ARG A 52 9.95 -5.56 -2.44
C ARG A 52 10.36 -4.13 -2.75
N SER A 53 11.39 -3.62 -2.08
CA SER A 53 11.80 -2.22 -2.28
C SER A 53 12.33 -2.00 -3.71
N LYS A 54 13.04 -3.00 -4.26
CA LYS A 54 13.46 -3.00 -5.67
C LYS A 54 12.25 -3.02 -6.61
N LEU A 55 11.29 -3.90 -6.37
CA LEU A 55 10.08 -4.02 -7.20
C LEU A 55 9.21 -2.76 -7.14
N ALA A 56 9.02 -2.16 -5.97
CA ALA A 56 8.29 -0.91 -5.81
C ALA A 56 8.93 0.24 -6.61
N THR A 57 10.27 0.32 -6.58
CA THR A 57 11.02 1.31 -7.36
C THR A 57 10.85 1.08 -8.87
N ALA A 58 10.97 -0.18 -9.33
CA ALA A 58 10.79 -0.53 -10.73
C ALA A 58 9.36 -0.25 -11.22
N GLN A 59 8.35 -0.58 -10.42
CA GLN A 59 6.95 -0.32 -10.70
C GLN A 59 6.66 1.20 -10.76
N GLY A 60 7.22 1.98 -9.84
CA GLY A 60 7.13 3.44 -9.85
C GLY A 60 7.67 4.04 -11.14
N LYS A 61 8.87 3.62 -11.55
CA LYS A 61 9.49 4.05 -12.81
C LYS A 61 8.64 3.67 -14.03
N TYR A 62 8.19 2.43 -14.11
CA TYR A 62 7.34 1.97 -15.22
C TYR A 62 6.03 2.75 -15.28
N THR A 63 5.41 3.01 -14.13
CA THR A 63 4.18 3.81 -14.01
C THR A 63 4.42 5.25 -14.48
N GLU A 64 5.53 5.86 -14.08
CA GLU A 64 5.88 7.20 -14.51
C GLU A 64 6.02 7.29 -16.04
N GLU A 65 6.79 6.37 -16.63
CA GLU A 65 7.12 6.37 -18.05
C GLU A 65 5.93 5.96 -18.94
N SER A 66 5.19 4.93 -18.53
CA SER A 66 4.16 4.31 -19.38
C SER A 66 2.76 4.86 -19.13
N PHE A 67 2.54 5.54 -18.00
CA PHE A 67 1.22 6.00 -17.60
C PHE A 67 1.17 7.49 -17.22
N ILE A 68 2.00 7.95 -16.28
CA ILE A 68 1.92 9.36 -15.83
C ILE A 68 2.33 10.31 -16.94
N LYS A 69 3.52 10.15 -17.53
CA LYS A 69 4.02 11.06 -18.58
C LYS A 69 3.12 11.09 -19.83
N PRO A 70 2.68 9.95 -20.40
CA PRO A 70 1.86 9.97 -21.61
C PRO A 70 0.47 10.57 -21.40
N TYR A 71 -0.08 10.49 -20.18
CA TYR A 71 -1.45 10.93 -19.88
C TYR A 71 -1.51 12.14 -18.94
N HIS A 72 -0.39 12.81 -18.68
CA HIS A 72 -0.24 13.86 -17.66
C HIS A 72 -1.36 14.90 -17.70
N ALA A 73 -1.60 15.52 -18.85
CA ALA A 73 -2.60 16.58 -19.00
C ALA A 73 -4.03 16.10 -18.66
N ARG A 74 -4.37 14.86 -19.06
CA ARG A 74 -5.68 14.28 -18.74
C ARG A 74 -5.78 13.94 -17.24
N LEU A 75 -4.70 13.43 -16.66
CA LEU A 75 -4.64 13.12 -15.23
C LEU A 75 -4.77 14.39 -14.38
N GLU A 76 -4.11 15.48 -14.76
CA GLU A 76 -4.25 16.79 -14.09
C GLU A 76 -5.68 17.33 -14.17
N GLN A 77 -6.30 17.30 -15.35
CA GLN A 77 -7.68 17.75 -15.51
C GLN A 77 -8.64 16.90 -14.65
N TRP A 78 -8.42 15.59 -14.62
CA TRP A 78 -9.22 14.67 -13.80
C TRP A 78 -9.01 14.93 -12.30
N SER A 79 -7.77 15.09 -11.81
CA SER A 79 -7.51 15.31 -10.38
C SER A 79 -8.06 16.65 -9.89
N ALA A 80 -8.04 17.69 -10.74
CA ALA A 80 -8.65 18.99 -10.43
C ALA A 80 -10.17 18.89 -10.19
N SER A 81 -10.85 17.91 -10.81
CA SER A 81 -12.29 17.70 -10.62
C SER A 81 -12.68 17.06 -9.28
N TYR A 82 -11.72 16.49 -8.53
CA TYR A 82 -11.93 15.84 -7.24
C TYR A 82 -11.45 16.68 -6.04
N SER A 83 -11.00 17.91 -6.27
CA SER A 83 -10.55 18.83 -5.22
C SER A 83 -11.68 19.74 -4.69
N ALA A 84 -12.94 19.32 -4.83
CA ALA A 84 -14.14 20.04 -4.39
C ALA A 84 -14.82 19.36 -3.20
#